data_AF-A0AAJ5Z209-F1
#
_entry.id   AF-A0AAJ5Z209-F1
#
_cell.length_a   1.000
_cell.length_b   1.000
_cell.length_c   1.000
_cell.angle_alpha   90.00
_cell.angle_beta   90.00
_cell.angle_gamma   90.00
#
_symmetry.space_group_name_H-M   'P 1'
#
loop_
_entity.id
_entity.type
_entity.pdbx_description
1 polymer ?
#
loop_
_entity_poly.entity_id
_entity_poly.type
_entity_poly.pdbx_seq_one_letter_code
_entity_poly.pdbx_strand_id
1 'polypeptide(L)'
;MLPPLVLRSARAQLRACSPTFQSQTRLWSQIASRRSIAARQPFIGKAVAVASLGAAAAVTFSMMSNQGSSLTECEDVSQVNQMTKVSSKPDVSMLDPNILDDERKPMRKRMETYVKLLQRRLVDMIEAEENAGRDSHEPKHFTVETWTRKQGGEGTSCVIQDGEVIEKGGINVSVVYGNLPPSAIRQMSADHDGLIERIGYKVEGPDAQVDGLPFFATGISVVIHPKNPMSPTSHFNYRYFELMHPEKLKDGSPNPNYHEEPVAWWFGGGADLTPMYLFPDDAKHFHRVLKDAADSQDPAFYVAWKKWCDKYFWLTHRGESRGIGGVFFDDLTLPMWNQRRTTFIPLMDGTNQANQVLVSSKQHNKESLFRAVRAMGDAFIPAYLPLVHKHKNDPFNADNLEWQRLRRGRYVEFNLVYDRGTKFGLMTPGARIESILMSLPLVARWEYMEGTTGTARESSTAAHINDEENRKKYSEDEIKAREAIQDVLEHPRAWI
;
A
#
# COMPACT_ATOMS: atom_id res chain seq x y z
N MET A 1 69.04 29.69 -27.81
CA MET A 1 70.19 28.88 -27.35
C MET A 1 69.92 27.40 -27.62
N LEU A 2 70.93 26.54 -27.46
CA LEU A 2 70.90 25.10 -27.81
C LEU A 2 70.15 24.24 -26.77
N PRO A 3 69.85 22.94 -27.04
CA PRO A 3 68.74 22.23 -26.40
C PRO A 3 69.14 21.21 -25.28
N PRO A 4 68.89 19.88 -25.34
CA PRO A 4 68.41 19.13 -24.17
C PRO A 4 69.48 18.19 -23.57
N LEU A 5 69.10 17.39 -22.56
CA LEU A 5 69.95 16.29 -22.06
C LEU A 5 69.14 15.02 -21.69
N VAL A 6 69.73 13.86 -22.03
CA VAL A 6 69.17 12.51 -21.92
C VAL A 6 70.28 11.51 -21.60
N LEU A 7 70.04 10.56 -20.68
CA LEU A 7 70.75 9.27 -20.53
C LEU A 7 69.74 8.28 -19.89
N ARG A 8 69.52 7.00 -20.29
CA ARG A 8 70.40 5.86 -20.70
C ARG A 8 71.23 5.30 -19.54
N SER A 9 71.38 3.99 -19.28
CA SER A 9 70.84 2.70 -19.82
C SER A 9 71.07 1.58 -18.75
N ALA A 10 70.76 0.27 -18.82
CA ALA A 10 70.52 -0.76 -19.87
C ALA A 10 69.36 -1.72 -19.39
N ARG A 11 69.07 -3.00 -19.75
CA ARG A 11 69.71 -4.21 -20.36
C ARG A 11 70.85 -4.85 -19.54
N ALA A 12 71.02 -6.18 -19.40
CA ALA A 12 70.31 -7.41 -19.85
C ALA A 12 70.55 -8.55 -18.79
N GLN A 13 69.63 -9.48 -18.46
CA GLN A 13 69.29 -10.79 -19.10
C GLN A 13 70.26 -11.99 -18.84
N LEU A 14 69.69 -13.16 -18.47
CA LEU A 14 70.19 -14.57 -18.53
C LEU A 14 70.62 -15.33 -17.23
N ARG A 15 69.93 -16.47 -16.99
CA ARG A 15 70.31 -17.88 -16.62
C ARG A 15 71.66 -18.15 -15.89
N ALA A 16 71.82 -19.18 -15.03
CA ALA A 16 71.38 -20.58 -15.19
C ALA A 16 71.56 -21.48 -13.91
N CYS A 17 71.25 -22.78 -14.07
CA CYS A 17 71.73 -23.99 -13.32
C CYS A 17 71.13 -24.40 -11.96
N SER A 18 70.53 -25.61 -11.96
CA SER A 18 70.44 -26.56 -10.83
C SER A 18 71.67 -27.51 -10.84
N PRO A 19 71.87 -28.45 -9.88
CA PRO A 19 71.20 -29.77 -9.96
C PRO A 19 70.92 -30.51 -8.61
N THR A 20 70.21 -31.66 -8.70
CA THR A 20 70.23 -32.93 -7.89
C THR A 20 70.86 -32.94 -6.46
N PHE A 21 70.36 -33.65 -5.43
CA PHE A 21 69.60 -34.94 -5.34
C PHE A 21 69.02 -35.08 -3.87
N GLN A 22 68.41 -36.15 -3.31
CA GLN A 22 68.11 -37.56 -3.67
C GLN A 22 66.87 -38.12 -2.88
N SER A 23 66.60 -39.43 -3.05
CA SER A 23 65.65 -40.43 -2.49
C SER A 23 65.50 -40.60 -0.94
N GLN A 24 64.60 -41.42 -0.34
CA GLN A 24 63.75 -42.56 -0.82
C GLN A 24 62.56 -42.93 0.13
N THR A 25 61.60 -43.73 -0.40
CA THR A 25 60.53 -44.62 0.19
C THR A 25 60.55 -45.03 1.69
N ARG A 26 59.48 -45.50 2.39
CA ARG A 26 58.23 -46.33 2.17
C ARG A 26 57.31 -46.18 3.43
N LEU A 27 56.13 -46.81 3.68
CA LEU A 27 54.92 -47.28 2.95
C LEU A 27 53.97 -48.03 3.96
N TRP A 28 52.63 -48.14 3.71
CA TRP A 28 51.57 -48.83 4.52
C TRP A 28 51.13 -48.10 5.83
N SER A 29 49.88 -48.16 6.35
CA SER A 29 48.58 -48.73 5.84
C SER A 29 47.31 -48.27 6.63
N GLN A 30 46.15 -48.40 5.96
CA GLN A 30 44.79 -48.74 6.48
C GLN A 30 43.84 -47.72 7.22
N ILE A 31 42.66 -47.56 6.58
CA ILE A 31 41.27 -47.65 7.13
C ILE A 31 40.59 -46.44 7.84
N ALA A 32 39.54 -45.95 7.15
CA ALA A 32 38.31 -45.29 7.64
C ALA A 32 38.42 -43.92 8.40
N SER A 33 37.39 -43.05 8.40
CA SER A 33 36.00 -43.20 7.95
C SER A 33 35.43 -41.95 7.23
N ARG A 34 34.16 -41.99 6.83
CA ARG A 34 33.46 -40.93 6.07
C ARG A 34 33.25 -39.65 6.88
N ARG A 35 33.42 -38.48 6.26
CA ARG A 35 32.32 -37.51 6.02
C ARG A 35 32.72 -36.41 5.02
N SER A 36 31.72 -35.86 4.34
CA SER A 36 31.87 -34.85 3.30
C SER A 36 32.04 -33.43 3.88
N ILE A 37 32.96 -32.66 3.31
CA ILE A 37 33.12 -31.23 3.60
C ILE A 37 32.20 -30.45 2.65
N ALA A 38 31.03 -30.04 3.13
CA ALA A 38 30.21 -29.05 2.46
C ALA A 38 30.67 -27.64 2.90
N ALA A 39 31.10 -26.81 1.95
CA ALA A 39 31.58 -25.47 2.25
C ALA A 39 30.44 -24.56 2.71
N ARG A 40 30.55 -24.00 3.92
CA ARG A 40 29.67 -22.91 4.40
C ARG A 40 30.28 -21.56 4.02
N GLN A 41 29.63 -20.81 3.14
CA GLN A 41 29.76 -19.35 3.10
C GLN A 41 28.56 -18.71 3.82
N PRO A 42 28.77 -17.77 4.76
CA PRO A 42 27.69 -17.08 5.45
C PRO A 42 27.26 -15.82 4.67
N PHE A 43 26.29 -15.96 3.77
CA PHE A 43 25.56 -14.79 3.25
C PHE A 43 24.62 -14.24 4.33
N ILE A 44 25.15 -13.38 5.21
CA ILE A 44 24.32 -12.59 6.15
C ILE A 44 23.73 -11.40 5.39
N GLY A 45 22.77 -11.70 4.52
CA GLY A 45 21.89 -10.69 3.95
C GLY A 45 21.00 -10.14 5.07
N LYS A 46 21.23 -8.90 5.51
CA LYS A 46 20.34 -8.20 6.44
C LYS A 46 19.02 -7.89 5.71
N ALA A 47 18.05 -8.77 5.83
CA ALA A 47 16.65 -8.47 5.48
C ALA A 47 16.14 -7.43 6.50
N VAL A 48 16.13 -6.15 6.09
CA VAL A 48 15.62 -5.06 6.92
C VAL A 48 14.10 -5.04 6.83
N ALA A 49 13.42 -5.33 7.93
CA ALA A 49 11.99 -5.12 8.05
C ALA A 49 11.70 -3.61 8.09
N VAL A 50 10.72 -3.17 7.32
CA VAL A 50 10.16 -1.80 7.33
C VAL A 50 8.65 -2.01 7.47
N ALA A 51 8.09 -1.69 8.63
CA ALA A 51 6.80 -2.23 9.07
C ALA A 51 5.70 -1.18 9.21
N SER A 52 5.79 -0.08 8.44
CA SER A 52 4.83 1.05 8.34
C SER A 52 3.43 0.72 7.78
N LEU A 53 2.80 -0.33 8.30
CA LEU A 53 1.35 -0.51 8.46
C LEU A 53 1.08 -1.22 9.81
N GLY A 54 2.01 -1.01 10.77
CA GLY A 54 2.40 -2.02 11.75
C GLY A 54 1.47 -2.18 12.93
N ALA A 55 0.76 -1.14 13.34
CA ALA A 55 -0.02 -1.16 14.59
C ALA A 55 -1.09 -2.27 14.65
N ALA A 56 -1.68 -2.61 13.51
CA ALA A 56 -2.56 -3.76 13.37
C ALA A 56 -1.84 -5.01 12.83
N ALA A 57 -0.91 -4.86 11.87
CA ALA A 57 -0.19 -5.98 11.25
C ALA A 57 0.75 -6.75 12.21
N ALA A 58 1.31 -6.06 13.20
CA ALA A 58 2.15 -6.63 14.24
C ALA A 58 1.39 -7.52 15.23
N VAL A 59 0.12 -7.17 15.52
CA VAL A 59 -0.77 -7.90 16.45
C VAL A 59 -0.78 -9.38 16.09
N THR A 60 -1.17 -9.65 14.86
CA THR A 60 -1.54 -10.99 14.45
C THR A 60 -0.31 -11.81 14.08
N PHE A 61 0.67 -11.21 13.41
CA PHE A 61 1.89 -11.94 13.03
C PHE A 61 2.65 -12.44 14.27
N SER A 62 2.69 -11.65 15.35
CA SER A 62 3.29 -12.11 16.61
C SER A 62 2.44 -13.15 17.35
N MET A 63 1.10 -13.09 17.29
CA MET A 63 0.26 -14.14 17.87
C MET A 63 0.52 -15.49 17.19
N MET A 64 0.70 -15.50 15.86
CA MET A 64 1.03 -16.71 15.11
C MET A 64 2.45 -17.22 15.39
N SER A 65 3.43 -16.34 15.55
CA SER A 65 4.84 -16.74 15.78
C SER A 65 5.10 -17.39 17.13
N ASN A 66 4.15 -17.36 18.07
CA ASN A 66 4.29 -17.90 19.42
C ASN A 66 3.59 -19.26 19.62
N GLN A 67 2.93 -19.81 18.59
CA GLN A 67 2.47 -21.20 18.59
C GLN A 67 3.65 -22.14 18.29
N GLY A 68 4.21 -22.71 19.36
CA GLY A 68 5.21 -23.78 19.24
C GLY A 68 4.65 -24.99 18.49
N SER A 69 5.49 -25.69 17.74
CA SER A 69 5.08 -26.74 16.80
C SER A 69 4.41 -27.93 17.49
N SER A 70 3.08 -27.96 17.49
CA SER A 70 2.25 -29.15 17.67
C SER A 70 1.48 -29.40 16.38
N LEU A 71 1.45 -30.64 15.89
CA LEU A 71 0.72 -31.01 14.69
C LEU A 71 -0.67 -31.53 15.05
N THR A 72 -1.66 -31.14 14.23
CA THR A 72 -3.02 -31.70 14.17
C THR A 72 -3.84 -31.68 15.45
N GLU A 73 -4.60 -30.60 15.63
CA GLU A 73 -6.05 -30.71 15.83
C GLU A 73 -6.75 -29.76 14.84
N CYS A 74 -7.97 -30.09 14.39
CA CYS A 74 -8.73 -29.23 13.49
C CYS A 74 -9.56 -28.24 14.32
N GLU A 75 -9.01 -27.05 14.60
CA GLU A 75 -9.77 -25.99 15.26
C GLU A 75 -10.99 -25.58 14.42
N ASP A 76 -12.12 -25.40 15.10
CA ASP A 76 -13.43 -25.24 14.49
C ASP A 76 -13.58 -23.92 13.70
N VAL A 77 -14.11 -24.01 12.48
CA VAL A 77 -14.19 -22.90 11.50
C VAL A 77 -15.41 -21.99 11.76
N SER A 78 -15.90 -21.95 13.00
CA SER A 78 -17.10 -21.18 13.42
C SER A 78 -16.84 -19.69 13.70
N GLN A 79 -15.70 -19.15 13.29
CA GLN A 79 -15.32 -17.72 13.44
C GLN A 79 -15.89 -16.80 12.35
N VAL A 80 -17.11 -17.06 11.88
CA VAL A 80 -17.81 -16.20 10.91
C VAL A 80 -18.35 -14.93 11.59
N ASN A 81 -18.22 -13.77 10.93
CA ASN A 81 -18.80 -12.50 11.39
C ASN A 81 -20.32 -12.48 11.18
N GLN A 82 -21.04 -11.75 12.04
CA GLN A 82 -22.50 -11.65 11.93
C GLN A 82 -22.90 -10.62 10.88
N MET A 83 -23.55 -11.08 9.81
CA MET A 83 -24.24 -10.25 8.82
C MET A 83 -25.57 -9.78 9.44
N THR A 84 -25.91 -8.49 9.31
CA THR A 84 -27.06 -7.92 10.04
C THR A 84 -28.09 -7.20 9.17
N LYS A 85 -27.70 -6.57 8.05
CA LYS A 85 -28.63 -5.88 7.14
C LYS A 85 -28.05 -5.76 5.74
N VAL A 86 -28.89 -5.95 4.73
CA VAL A 86 -28.63 -5.58 3.33
C VAL A 86 -29.54 -4.42 2.94
N SER A 87 -29.01 -3.49 2.14
CA SER A 87 -29.73 -2.32 1.62
C SER A 87 -29.10 -1.85 0.30
N SER A 88 -29.70 -0.85 -0.35
CA SER A 88 -29.11 -0.19 -1.53
C SER A 88 -28.22 1.00 -1.21
N LYS A 89 -28.18 1.47 0.05
CA LYS A 89 -27.49 2.71 0.45
C LYS A 89 -26.94 2.66 1.87
N PRO A 90 -25.76 3.25 2.15
CA PRO A 90 -25.28 3.49 3.51
C PRO A 90 -26.30 4.29 4.32
N ASP A 91 -26.54 3.84 5.56
CA ASP A 91 -27.31 4.58 6.54
C ASP A 91 -26.40 5.59 7.25
N VAL A 92 -26.72 6.87 7.09
CA VAL A 92 -26.03 8.01 7.72
C VAL A 92 -27.01 8.86 8.54
N SER A 93 -28.23 8.38 8.77
CA SER A 93 -29.32 9.16 9.40
C SER A 93 -29.03 9.60 10.84
N MET A 94 -28.17 8.87 11.55
CA MET A 94 -27.74 9.15 12.92
C MET A 94 -26.43 9.97 13.00
N LEU A 95 -25.85 10.38 11.87
CA LEU A 95 -24.61 11.15 11.83
C LEU A 95 -24.89 12.66 11.85
N ASP A 96 -24.13 13.39 12.66
CA ASP A 96 -24.17 14.86 12.71
C ASP A 96 -22.93 15.44 12.00
N PRO A 97 -23.05 16.01 10.78
CA PRO A 97 -21.92 16.62 10.08
C PRO A 97 -21.30 17.81 10.83
N ASN A 98 -22.03 18.44 11.77
CA ASN A 98 -21.51 19.60 12.50
C ASN A 98 -20.37 19.22 13.46
N ILE A 99 -20.22 17.94 13.84
CA ILE A 99 -19.07 17.51 14.65
C ILE A 99 -17.75 17.56 13.87
N LEU A 100 -17.79 17.61 12.54
CA LEU A 100 -16.58 17.53 11.71
C LEU A 100 -15.59 18.67 11.98
N ASP A 101 -16.04 19.82 12.45
CA ASP A 101 -15.18 20.96 12.83
C ASP A 101 -15.23 21.30 14.33
N ASP A 102 -15.90 20.48 15.15
CA ASP A 102 -15.93 20.66 16.61
C ASP A 102 -14.72 20.00 17.28
N GLU A 103 -13.64 20.76 17.49
CA GLU A 103 -12.42 20.30 18.16
C GLU A 103 -12.65 19.74 19.59
N ARG A 104 -13.81 19.98 20.21
CA ARG A 104 -14.18 19.38 21.52
C ARG A 104 -14.62 17.92 21.40
N LYS A 105 -14.76 17.38 20.18
CA LYS A 105 -15.16 15.99 19.93
C LYS A 105 -13.91 15.14 19.64
N PRO A 106 -13.75 13.96 20.26
CA PRO A 106 -12.60 13.08 20.00
C PRO A 106 -12.42 12.77 18.52
N MET A 107 -11.18 12.85 18.03
CA MET A 107 -10.86 12.71 16.60
C MET A 107 -11.37 11.39 16.00
N ARG A 108 -11.38 10.29 16.78
CA ARG A 108 -12.03 9.03 16.38
C ARG A 108 -13.46 9.21 15.86
N LYS A 109 -14.31 9.97 16.57
CA LYS A 109 -15.72 10.23 16.18
C LYS A 109 -15.82 11.14 14.95
N ARG A 110 -14.94 12.13 14.85
CA ARG A 110 -14.89 13.09 13.72
C ARG A 110 -14.47 12.39 12.42
N MET A 111 -13.43 11.56 12.48
CA MET A 111 -13.00 10.75 11.34
C MET A 111 -14.04 9.68 10.97
N GLU A 112 -14.61 8.96 11.94
CA GLU A 112 -15.67 7.96 11.68
C GLU A 112 -16.86 8.58 10.93
N THR A 113 -17.34 9.74 11.41
CA THR A 113 -18.42 10.48 10.78
C THR A 113 -18.05 10.93 9.37
N TYR A 114 -16.82 11.42 9.19
CA TYR A 114 -16.31 11.81 7.87
C TYR A 114 -16.28 10.65 6.89
N VAL A 115 -15.71 9.49 7.26
CA VAL A 115 -15.59 8.35 6.32
C VAL A 115 -16.93 7.73 5.97
N LYS A 116 -17.91 7.69 6.91
CA LYS A 116 -19.27 7.23 6.63
C LYS A 116 -20.05 8.20 5.73
N LEU A 117 -19.96 9.51 5.97
CA LEU A 117 -20.56 10.53 5.09
C LEU A 117 -19.93 10.52 3.69
N LEU A 118 -18.60 10.37 3.60
CA LEU A 118 -17.88 10.26 2.34
C LEU A 118 -18.28 8.98 1.59
N GLN A 119 -18.33 7.81 2.26
CA GLN A 119 -18.83 6.56 1.64
C GLN A 119 -20.21 6.76 1.02
N ARG A 120 -21.13 7.43 1.73
CA ARG A 120 -22.47 7.72 1.21
C ARG A 120 -22.42 8.62 -0.03
N ARG A 121 -21.63 9.69 0.00
CA ARG A 121 -21.40 10.60 -1.13
C ARG A 121 -20.80 9.88 -2.34
N LEU A 122 -19.83 8.99 -2.14
CA LEU A 122 -19.21 8.22 -3.22
C LEU A 122 -20.19 7.22 -3.85
N VAL A 123 -20.98 6.50 -3.05
CA VAL A 123 -22.03 5.59 -3.53
C VAL A 123 -23.08 6.34 -4.36
N ASP A 124 -23.55 7.49 -3.90
CA ASP A 124 -24.55 8.29 -4.62
C ASP A 124 -24.00 8.88 -5.94
N MET A 125 -22.76 9.39 -5.94
CA MET A 125 -22.15 9.96 -7.16
C MET A 125 -21.78 8.89 -8.20
N ILE A 126 -21.30 7.71 -7.78
CA ILE A 126 -20.90 6.65 -8.71
C ILE A 126 -22.12 5.92 -9.28
N GLU A 127 -23.20 5.75 -8.51
CA GLU A 127 -24.48 5.29 -9.09
C GLU A 127 -25.05 6.31 -10.07
N ALA A 128 -24.97 7.61 -9.80
CA ALA A 128 -25.44 8.62 -10.75
C ALA A 128 -24.74 8.48 -12.11
N GLU A 129 -23.41 8.29 -12.13
CA GLU A 129 -22.63 8.12 -13.37
C GLU A 129 -22.92 6.80 -14.10
N GLU A 130 -23.09 5.70 -13.35
CA GLU A 130 -23.49 4.37 -13.85
C GLU A 130 -24.92 4.34 -14.41
N ASN A 131 -25.83 5.19 -13.90
CA ASN A 131 -27.22 5.26 -14.36
C ASN A 131 -27.51 6.39 -15.36
N ALA A 132 -26.59 7.34 -15.55
CA ALA A 132 -26.79 8.53 -16.42
C ALA A 132 -27.02 8.25 -17.92
N GLY A 133 -26.92 6.99 -18.36
CA GLY A 133 -27.20 6.57 -19.74
C GLY A 133 -27.89 5.20 -19.84
N ARG A 134 -28.54 4.72 -18.78
CA ARG A 134 -29.25 3.45 -18.77
C ARG A 134 -30.66 3.60 -19.37
N ASP A 135 -30.94 2.87 -20.44
CA ASP A 135 -32.31 2.73 -21.01
C ASP A 135 -33.24 1.87 -20.13
N SER A 136 -32.67 1.16 -19.15
CA SER A 136 -33.39 0.32 -18.19
C SER A 136 -34.28 1.15 -17.26
N HIS A 137 -35.51 0.68 -17.04
CA HIS A 137 -36.40 1.21 -15.99
C HIS A 137 -35.98 0.75 -14.58
N GLU A 138 -35.07 -0.24 -14.49
CA GLU A 138 -34.45 -0.69 -13.25
C GLU A 138 -33.02 -0.12 -13.14
N PRO A 139 -32.74 0.79 -12.19
CA PRO A 139 -31.41 1.34 -11.97
C PRO A 139 -30.47 0.35 -11.27
N LYS A 140 -29.17 0.48 -11.55
CA LYS A 140 -28.11 -0.29 -10.89
C LYS A 140 -27.71 0.39 -9.58
N HIS A 141 -27.75 -0.36 -8.48
CA HIS A 141 -27.35 0.09 -7.15
C HIS A 141 -26.11 -0.66 -6.64
N PHE A 142 -25.43 -0.10 -5.63
CA PHE A 142 -24.50 -0.89 -4.81
C PHE A 142 -25.31 -1.83 -3.89
N THR A 143 -24.85 -3.08 -3.77
CA THR A 143 -25.22 -3.94 -2.65
C THR A 143 -24.50 -3.42 -1.41
N VAL A 144 -25.24 -2.95 -0.41
CA VAL A 144 -24.70 -2.39 0.83
C VAL A 144 -24.99 -3.32 1.99
N GLU A 145 -23.94 -3.79 2.66
CA GLU A 145 -24.01 -4.78 3.74
C GLU A 145 -23.23 -4.32 4.97
N THR A 146 -23.89 -4.33 6.13
CA THR A 146 -23.28 -3.98 7.42
C THR A 146 -22.99 -5.22 8.26
N TRP A 147 -21.78 -5.26 8.84
CA TRP A 147 -21.23 -6.40 9.58
C TRP A 147 -20.53 -5.96 10.88
N THR A 148 -20.52 -6.83 11.88
CA THR A 148 -19.94 -6.58 13.22
C THR A 148 -18.95 -7.67 13.63
N ARG A 149 -17.87 -7.30 14.33
CA ARG A 149 -16.84 -8.23 14.81
C ARG A 149 -17.08 -8.62 16.27
N LYS A 150 -16.92 -9.92 16.58
CA LYS A 150 -16.91 -10.44 17.97
C LYS A 150 -15.86 -9.77 18.88
N GLN A 151 -14.78 -9.26 18.30
CA GLN A 151 -13.63 -8.65 18.99
C GLN A 151 -13.81 -7.13 19.26
N GLY A 152 -14.87 -6.52 18.76
CA GLY A 152 -15.07 -5.07 18.75
C GLY A 152 -15.01 -4.48 17.33
N GLY A 153 -15.90 -3.53 17.07
CA GLY A 153 -15.98 -2.81 15.81
C GLY A 153 -16.93 -3.37 14.76
N GLU A 154 -17.14 -2.57 13.74
CA GLU A 154 -18.11 -2.75 12.66
C GLU A 154 -17.51 -2.35 11.29
N GLY A 155 -18.27 -2.62 10.24
CA GLY A 155 -18.01 -2.04 8.93
C GLY A 155 -19.24 -2.09 8.03
N THR A 156 -19.23 -1.25 7.00
CA THR A 156 -20.23 -1.27 5.93
C THR A 156 -19.49 -1.40 4.61
N SER A 157 -19.78 -2.48 3.90
CA SER A 157 -19.19 -2.77 2.59
C SER A 157 -20.23 -2.46 1.52
N CYS A 158 -19.88 -1.58 0.58
CA CYS A 158 -20.72 -1.28 -0.59
C CYS A 158 -20.04 -1.88 -1.82
N VAL A 159 -20.70 -2.76 -2.55
CA VAL A 159 -20.14 -3.40 -3.76
C VAL A 159 -21.10 -3.26 -4.93
N ILE A 160 -20.57 -2.88 -6.10
CA ILE A 160 -21.26 -2.90 -7.39
C ILE A 160 -20.50 -3.84 -8.34
N GLN A 161 -21.23 -4.67 -9.08
CA GLN A 161 -20.70 -5.64 -10.04
C GLN A 161 -21.63 -5.72 -11.24
N ASP A 162 -21.07 -6.01 -12.42
CA ASP A 162 -21.80 -6.20 -13.68
C ASP A 162 -22.62 -4.96 -14.07
N GLY A 163 -22.00 -3.79 -13.97
CA GLY A 163 -22.54 -2.53 -14.50
C GLY A 163 -22.32 -2.35 -16.00
N GLU A 164 -22.77 -1.20 -16.49
CA GLU A 164 -22.56 -0.74 -17.87
C GLU A 164 -21.36 0.18 -17.96
N VAL A 165 -21.13 1.02 -16.95
CA VAL A 165 -19.94 1.86 -16.80
C VAL A 165 -18.93 1.21 -15.86
N ILE A 166 -19.40 0.69 -14.71
CA ILE A 166 -18.57 0.10 -13.66
C ILE A 166 -18.70 -1.42 -13.68
N GLU A 167 -17.69 -2.12 -14.19
CA GLU A 167 -17.68 -3.60 -14.23
C GLU A 167 -17.63 -4.19 -12.82
N LYS A 168 -16.76 -3.65 -11.97
CA LYS A 168 -16.70 -3.97 -10.54
C LYS A 168 -16.17 -2.76 -9.78
N GLY A 169 -16.78 -2.46 -8.64
CA GLY A 169 -16.27 -1.45 -7.73
C GLY A 169 -16.74 -1.70 -6.30
N GLY A 170 -16.01 -1.16 -5.34
CA GLY A 170 -16.48 -1.17 -3.96
C GLY A 170 -15.93 -0.03 -3.14
N ILE A 171 -16.70 0.35 -2.13
CA ILE A 171 -16.51 1.51 -1.28
C ILE A 171 -16.76 1.01 0.15
N ASN A 172 -15.69 0.57 0.81
CA ASN A 172 -15.76 -0.12 2.11
C ASN A 172 -15.32 0.82 3.23
N VAL A 173 -16.10 0.90 4.30
CA VAL A 173 -15.76 1.60 5.55
C VAL A 173 -15.63 0.58 6.68
N SER A 174 -14.63 0.76 7.53
CA SER A 174 -14.47 -0.01 8.76
C SER A 174 -14.23 0.91 9.96
N VAL A 175 -14.72 0.47 11.12
CA VAL A 175 -14.58 1.13 12.42
C VAL A 175 -14.19 0.04 13.41
N VAL A 176 -12.90 -0.23 13.53
CA VAL A 176 -12.33 -1.32 14.34
C VAL A 176 -11.78 -0.76 15.64
N TYR A 177 -12.06 -1.43 16.74
CA TYR A 177 -11.44 -1.15 18.04
C TYR A 177 -11.24 -2.46 18.80
N GLY A 178 -10.31 -2.45 19.75
CA GLY A 178 -9.94 -3.62 20.55
C GLY A 178 -8.72 -3.32 21.41
N ASN A 179 -8.01 -4.36 21.85
CA ASN A 179 -6.79 -4.24 22.66
C ASN A 179 -5.58 -4.77 21.88
N LEU A 180 -4.50 -3.97 21.74
CA LEU A 180 -3.25 -4.43 21.16
C LEU A 180 -2.45 -5.24 22.19
N PRO A 181 -1.99 -6.47 21.89
CA PRO A 181 -1.11 -7.22 22.78
C PRO A 181 0.29 -6.56 22.85
N PRO A 182 1.09 -6.84 23.90
CA PRO A 182 2.42 -6.28 24.09
C PRO A 182 3.38 -6.39 22.90
N SER A 183 3.28 -7.47 22.12
CA SER A 183 4.14 -7.68 20.95
C SER A 183 3.74 -6.88 19.72
N ALA A 184 2.45 -6.55 19.58
CA ALA A 184 2.00 -5.56 18.61
C ALA A 184 2.67 -4.21 18.87
N ILE A 185 2.66 -3.81 20.14
CA ILE A 185 3.18 -2.53 20.61
C ILE A 185 4.69 -2.43 20.37
N ARG A 186 5.44 -3.53 20.58
CA ARG A 186 6.88 -3.57 20.25
C ARG A 186 7.17 -3.41 18.76
N GLN A 187 6.55 -4.20 17.90
CA GLN A 187 6.83 -4.09 16.46
C GLN A 187 6.29 -2.77 15.88
N MET A 188 5.19 -2.22 16.40
CA MET A 188 4.77 -0.85 16.10
C MET A 188 5.84 0.18 16.52
N SER A 189 6.42 0.05 17.72
CA SER A 189 7.47 0.97 18.20
C SER A 189 8.76 0.94 17.37
N ALA A 190 8.97 -0.07 16.51
CA ALA A 190 10.12 -0.12 15.62
C ALA A 190 10.04 0.88 14.45
N ASP A 191 8.84 1.34 14.09
CA ASP A 191 8.63 2.44 13.13
C ASP A 191 8.13 3.73 13.82
N HIS A 192 8.01 3.75 15.16
CA HIS A 192 7.37 4.82 15.95
C HIS A 192 8.25 5.26 17.14
N ASP A 193 9.32 6.01 16.85
CA ASP A 193 10.28 6.56 17.82
C ASP A 193 9.58 7.36 18.94
N GLY A 194 9.87 7.03 20.21
CA GLY A 194 9.28 7.71 21.39
C GLY A 194 7.97 7.10 21.92
N LEU A 195 7.44 6.06 21.26
CA LEU A 195 6.19 5.41 21.68
C LEU A 195 6.32 4.74 23.07
N ILE A 196 7.41 4.03 23.34
CA ILE A 196 7.58 3.26 24.59
C ILE A 196 7.78 4.20 25.78
N GLU A 197 8.59 5.24 25.61
CA GLU A 197 8.82 6.31 26.58
C GLU A 197 7.51 6.98 26.98
N ARG A 198 6.63 7.24 26.00
CA ARG A 198 5.33 7.87 26.21
C ARG A 198 4.31 6.96 26.87
N ILE A 199 4.36 5.65 26.63
CA ILE A 199 3.51 4.71 27.37
C ILE A 199 3.83 4.76 28.87
N GLY A 200 5.10 5.03 29.23
CA GLY A 200 5.50 5.40 30.59
C GLY A 200 5.53 4.25 31.61
N TYR A 201 5.18 3.03 31.19
CA TYR A 201 5.22 1.81 32.00
C TYR A 201 5.55 0.58 31.15
N LYS A 202 5.92 -0.52 31.81
CA LYS A 202 6.22 -1.79 31.13
C LYS A 202 4.96 -2.42 30.54
N VAL A 203 4.99 -2.68 29.24
CA VAL A 203 3.94 -3.42 28.52
C VAL A 203 4.26 -4.91 28.34
N GLU A 204 5.52 -5.32 28.43
CA GLU A 204 5.93 -6.73 28.38
C GLU A 204 6.74 -7.12 29.63
N GLY A 205 6.61 -8.38 30.02
CA GLY A 205 7.38 -9.04 31.07
C GLY A 205 6.46 -9.66 32.13
N PRO A 206 7.04 -10.42 33.09
CA PRO A 206 6.33 -10.80 34.31
C PRO A 206 5.84 -9.60 35.12
N ASP A 207 6.47 -8.43 34.94
CA ASP A 207 6.15 -7.14 35.55
C ASP A 207 5.49 -6.14 34.57
N ALA A 208 4.81 -6.64 33.54
CA ALA A 208 3.94 -5.85 32.69
C ALA A 208 2.74 -5.29 33.48
N GLN A 209 2.54 -3.98 33.43
CA GLN A 209 1.48 -3.28 34.18
C GLN A 209 0.12 -3.28 33.47
N VAL A 210 0.09 -3.74 32.21
CA VAL A 210 -1.11 -3.88 31.37
C VAL A 210 -1.03 -5.14 30.53
N ASP A 211 -2.17 -5.72 30.17
CA ASP A 211 -2.26 -6.82 29.20
C ASP A 211 -2.32 -6.34 27.73
N GLY A 212 -2.22 -5.03 27.52
CA GLY A 212 -2.20 -4.38 26.21
C GLY A 212 -2.58 -2.90 26.28
N LEU A 213 -2.79 -2.30 25.12
CA LEU A 213 -3.26 -0.91 25.00
C LEU A 213 -4.49 -0.86 24.07
N PRO A 214 -5.62 -0.26 24.49
CA PRO A 214 -6.79 -0.12 23.63
C PRO A 214 -6.48 0.72 22.39
N PHE A 215 -6.94 0.26 21.22
CA PHE A 215 -6.79 0.99 19.97
C PHE A 215 -8.13 1.25 19.29
N PHE A 216 -8.13 2.24 18.41
CA PHE A 216 -9.18 2.53 17.45
C PHE A 216 -8.55 2.76 16.08
N ALA A 217 -9.12 2.16 15.05
CA ALA A 217 -8.74 2.31 13.65
C ALA A 217 -10.00 2.46 12.80
N THR A 218 -10.12 3.55 12.05
CA THR A 218 -11.20 3.73 11.08
C THR A 218 -10.67 4.20 9.75
N GLY A 219 -11.34 3.83 8.68
CA GLY A 219 -11.00 4.31 7.35
C GLY A 219 -12.01 3.93 6.29
N ILE A 220 -11.85 4.57 5.14
CA ILE A 220 -12.52 4.24 3.88
C ILE A 220 -11.48 3.65 2.92
N SER A 221 -11.87 2.61 2.17
CA SER A 221 -11.07 2.00 1.11
C SER A 221 -11.94 1.78 -0.13
N VAL A 222 -11.45 2.25 -1.28
CA VAL A 222 -12.19 2.30 -2.54
C VAL A 222 -11.33 1.73 -3.65
N VAL A 223 -11.92 0.85 -4.46
CA VAL A 223 -11.35 0.41 -5.75
C VAL A 223 -12.48 0.41 -6.77
N ILE A 224 -12.27 1.06 -7.91
CA ILE A 224 -13.22 1.11 -9.03
C ILE A 224 -12.53 0.59 -10.29
N HIS A 225 -13.13 -0.40 -10.93
CA HIS A 225 -12.76 -0.93 -12.25
C HIS A 225 -13.87 -0.63 -13.27
N PRO A 226 -13.70 0.41 -14.11
CA PRO A 226 -14.59 0.64 -15.23
C PRO A 226 -14.56 -0.53 -16.23
N LYS A 227 -15.68 -0.67 -16.96
CA LYS A 227 -15.87 -1.65 -18.03
C LYS A 227 -15.11 -1.27 -19.30
N ASN A 228 -15.18 0.00 -19.69
CA ASN A 228 -14.51 0.52 -20.87
C ASN A 228 -12.97 0.56 -20.66
N PRO A 229 -12.13 -0.04 -21.54
CA PRO A 229 -10.68 0.04 -21.45
C PRO A 229 -10.09 1.46 -21.40
N MET A 230 -10.76 2.44 -22.00
CA MET A 230 -10.31 3.85 -22.00
C MET A 230 -10.52 4.52 -20.64
N SER A 231 -11.46 4.01 -19.83
CA SER A 231 -11.73 4.52 -18.48
C SER A 231 -10.77 3.89 -17.45
N PRO A 232 -9.98 4.68 -16.70
CA PRO A 232 -8.96 4.15 -15.80
C PRO A 232 -9.53 3.43 -14.57
N THR A 233 -8.85 2.38 -14.11
CA THR A 233 -9.02 1.89 -12.74
C THR A 233 -8.48 2.93 -11.76
N SER A 234 -9.11 3.10 -10.60
CA SER A 234 -8.55 3.93 -9.51
C SER A 234 -8.70 3.25 -8.16
N HIS A 235 -7.73 3.50 -7.29
CA HIS A 235 -7.74 3.11 -5.89
C HIS A 235 -7.57 4.35 -5.01
N PHE A 236 -8.20 4.29 -3.83
CA PHE A 236 -8.25 5.39 -2.89
C PHE A 236 -8.43 4.85 -1.46
N ASN A 237 -7.73 5.43 -0.50
CA ASN A 237 -7.82 5.04 0.90
C ASN A 237 -7.58 6.24 1.81
N TYR A 238 -8.36 6.42 2.87
CA TYR A 238 -8.02 7.32 3.98
C TYR A 238 -8.38 6.69 5.31
N ARG A 239 -7.45 6.72 6.26
CA ARG A 239 -7.52 6.06 7.56
C ARG A 239 -6.96 6.94 8.68
N TYR A 240 -7.46 6.70 9.89
CA TYR A 240 -6.94 7.23 11.15
C TYR A 240 -6.73 6.07 12.12
N PHE A 241 -5.64 6.12 12.86
CA PHE A 241 -5.35 5.23 13.98
C PHE A 241 -5.15 6.05 15.25
N GLU A 242 -5.64 5.56 16.39
CA GLU A 242 -5.21 6.04 17.71
C GLU A 242 -5.07 4.91 18.72
N LEU A 243 -4.16 5.12 19.67
CA LEU A 243 -3.82 4.23 20.77
C LEU A 243 -4.09 4.96 22.09
N MET A 244 -4.80 4.32 23.02
CA MET A 244 -5.14 4.86 24.34
C MET A 244 -4.37 4.11 25.44
N HIS A 245 -4.23 4.75 26.60
CA HIS A 245 -4.03 4.01 27.84
C HIS A 245 -5.33 3.25 28.20
N PRO A 246 -5.29 2.04 28.78
CA PRO A 246 -6.47 1.43 29.39
C PRO A 246 -6.85 2.17 30.68
N GLU A 247 -8.14 2.17 31.02
CA GLU A 247 -8.69 2.81 32.24
C GLU A 247 -8.11 2.24 33.54
N LYS A 248 -7.65 0.99 33.50
CA LYS A 248 -7.11 0.26 34.63
C LYS A 248 -5.80 -0.42 34.28
N LEU A 249 -4.95 -0.57 35.28
CA LEU A 249 -3.78 -1.45 35.24
C LEU A 249 -4.20 -2.91 35.47
N LYS A 250 -3.27 -3.83 35.27
CA LYS A 250 -3.44 -5.29 35.37
C LYS A 250 -3.83 -5.78 36.78
N ASP A 251 -3.51 -5.01 37.82
CA ASP A 251 -3.94 -5.24 39.20
C ASP A 251 -5.38 -4.75 39.49
N GLY A 252 -6.04 -4.14 38.50
CA GLY A 252 -7.38 -3.55 38.61
C GLY A 252 -7.43 -2.13 39.16
N SER A 253 -6.28 -1.54 39.53
CA SER A 253 -6.19 -0.13 39.97
C SER A 253 -6.43 0.85 38.81
N PRO A 254 -6.88 2.09 39.08
CA PRO A 254 -7.01 3.11 38.05
C PRO A 254 -5.66 3.46 37.43
N ASN A 255 -5.57 3.52 36.10
CA ASN A 255 -4.34 3.87 35.41
C ASN A 255 -4.07 5.39 35.53
N PRO A 256 -2.97 5.84 36.16
CA PRO A 256 -2.70 7.27 36.35
C PRO A 256 -2.48 8.02 35.04
N ASN A 257 -2.13 7.32 33.95
CA ASN A 257 -1.91 7.91 32.63
C ASN A 257 -3.20 7.95 31.78
N TYR A 258 -4.35 7.47 32.28
CA TYR A 258 -5.60 7.47 31.50
C TYR A 258 -6.19 8.87 31.33
N HIS A 259 -6.21 9.35 30.09
CA HIS A 259 -6.76 10.63 29.67
C HIS A 259 -7.53 10.46 28.34
N GLU A 260 -8.35 11.45 27.95
CA GLU A 260 -9.03 11.43 26.64
C GLU A 260 -8.07 11.69 25.45
N GLU A 261 -6.89 12.26 25.69
CA GLU A 261 -5.86 12.45 24.67
C GLU A 261 -5.11 11.10 24.39
N PRO A 262 -4.96 10.66 23.14
CA PRO A 262 -4.32 9.37 22.82
C PRO A 262 -2.81 9.38 23.04
N VAL A 263 -2.25 8.20 23.31
CA VAL A 263 -0.82 7.90 23.44
C VAL A 263 -0.12 8.11 22.09
N ALA A 264 -0.61 7.47 21.05
CA ALA A 264 -0.12 7.66 19.69
C ALA A 264 -1.29 7.71 18.73
N TRP A 265 -1.10 8.38 17.61
CA TRP A 265 -2.12 8.54 16.58
C TRP A 265 -1.46 8.98 15.28
N TRP A 266 -2.06 8.63 14.15
CA TRP A 266 -1.62 9.11 12.84
C TRP A 266 -2.74 8.97 11.82
N PHE A 267 -2.59 9.68 10.72
CA PHE A 267 -3.37 9.45 9.51
C PHE A 267 -2.55 8.68 8.48
N GLY A 268 -3.23 8.00 7.57
CA GLY A 268 -2.62 7.38 6.40
C GLY A 268 -3.61 7.40 5.24
N GLY A 269 -3.11 7.23 4.01
CA GLY A 269 -3.97 7.17 2.84
C GLY A 269 -3.28 7.48 1.53
N GLY A 270 -4.09 7.73 0.51
CA GLY A 270 -3.65 7.99 -0.84
C GLY A 270 -4.77 7.86 -1.86
N ALA A 271 -4.47 8.28 -3.08
CA ALA A 271 -5.30 8.11 -4.25
C ALA A 271 -4.38 7.91 -5.46
N ASP A 272 -4.63 6.87 -6.27
CA ASP A 272 -3.81 6.53 -7.43
C ASP A 272 -4.64 6.10 -8.64
N LEU A 273 -4.07 6.28 -9.83
CA LEU A 273 -4.72 6.01 -11.11
C LEU A 273 -3.97 4.93 -11.91
N THR A 274 -4.71 3.89 -12.30
CA THR A 274 -4.26 2.78 -13.14
C THR A 274 -5.01 2.80 -14.48
N PRO A 275 -4.59 3.64 -15.44
CA PRO A 275 -5.10 3.61 -16.80
C PRO A 275 -4.61 2.37 -17.55
N MET A 276 -5.40 1.92 -18.53
CA MET A 276 -4.99 0.89 -19.49
C MET A 276 -4.32 1.52 -20.72
N TYR A 277 -4.77 2.72 -21.11
CA TYR A 277 -4.23 3.53 -22.19
C TYR A 277 -3.87 4.92 -21.67
N LEU A 278 -2.75 5.49 -22.12
CA LEU A 278 -2.26 6.76 -21.62
C LEU A 278 -2.97 7.95 -22.28
N PHE A 279 -3.80 8.66 -21.52
CA PHE A 279 -4.31 10.00 -21.86
C PHE A 279 -3.55 11.05 -21.03
N PRO A 280 -2.62 11.83 -21.62
CA PRO A 280 -1.76 12.73 -20.86
C PRO A 280 -2.49 13.87 -20.14
N ASP A 281 -3.64 14.31 -20.65
CA ASP A 281 -4.43 15.38 -20.02
C ASP A 281 -5.28 14.88 -18.84
N ASP A 282 -5.67 13.61 -18.84
CA ASP A 282 -6.33 12.94 -17.72
C ASP A 282 -5.35 12.73 -16.56
N ALA A 283 -4.11 12.35 -16.89
CA ALA A 283 -3.01 12.29 -15.94
C ALA A 283 -2.75 13.66 -15.28
N LYS A 284 -2.65 14.73 -16.10
CA LYS A 284 -2.55 16.12 -15.59
C LYS A 284 -3.75 16.51 -14.73
N HIS A 285 -4.97 16.14 -15.13
CA HIS A 285 -6.19 16.46 -14.39
C HIS A 285 -6.19 15.82 -13.01
N PHE A 286 -6.02 14.49 -12.96
CA PHE A 286 -5.99 13.72 -11.71
C PHE A 286 -4.92 14.24 -10.75
N HIS A 287 -3.69 14.40 -11.24
CA HIS A 287 -2.58 14.91 -10.42
C HIS A 287 -2.79 16.35 -9.96
N ARG A 288 -3.34 17.23 -10.81
CA ARG A 288 -3.59 18.63 -10.44
C ARG A 288 -4.64 18.76 -9.35
N VAL A 289 -5.75 18.04 -9.46
CA VAL A 289 -6.80 18.06 -8.42
C VAL A 289 -6.26 17.54 -7.08
N LEU A 290 -5.43 16.50 -7.09
CA LEU A 290 -4.76 16.00 -5.87
C LEU A 290 -3.73 16.99 -5.32
N LYS A 291 -3.01 17.72 -6.18
CA LYS A 291 -2.07 18.77 -5.76
C LYS A 291 -2.80 19.97 -5.16
N ASP A 292 -3.83 20.49 -5.81
CA ASP A 292 -4.60 21.63 -5.33
C ASP A 292 -5.24 21.34 -3.95
N ALA A 293 -5.69 20.10 -3.73
CA ALA A 293 -6.16 19.62 -2.44
C ALA A 293 -5.05 19.56 -1.36
N ALA A 294 -3.85 19.10 -1.70
CA ALA A 294 -2.71 19.01 -0.78
C ALA A 294 -2.14 20.40 -0.42
N ASP A 295 -1.89 21.24 -1.45
CA ASP A 295 -1.40 22.62 -1.34
C ASP A 295 -2.30 23.50 -0.47
N SER A 296 -3.61 23.22 -0.44
CA SER A 296 -4.58 23.89 0.43
C SER A 296 -4.14 23.88 1.91
N GLN A 297 -3.48 22.80 2.35
CA GLN A 297 -2.86 22.71 3.67
C GLN A 297 -1.36 22.98 3.60
N ASP A 298 -0.58 22.33 2.73
CA ASP A 298 0.87 22.59 2.57
C ASP A 298 1.41 22.18 1.18
N PRO A 299 2.03 23.10 0.40
CA PRO A 299 2.64 22.77 -0.89
C PRO A 299 3.75 21.69 -0.88
N ALA A 300 4.35 21.39 0.27
CA ALA A 300 5.31 20.30 0.40
C ALA A 300 4.64 18.90 0.39
N PHE A 301 3.35 18.81 0.73
CA PHE A 301 2.62 17.54 0.84
C PHE A 301 2.56 16.80 -0.50
N TYR A 302 2.12 17.45 -1.58
CA TYR A 302 2.04 16.79 -2.89
C TYR A 302 3.40 16.27 -3.37
N VAL A 303 4.47 17.05 -3.18
CA VAL A 303 5.83 16.69 -3.61
C VAL A 303 6.32 15.42 -2.88
N ALA A 304 6.10 15.34 -1.56
CA ALA A 304 6.45 14.16 -0.78
C ALA A 304 5.57 12.96 -1.14
N TRP A 305 4.25 13.14 -1.15
CA TRP A 305 3.28 12.05 -1.29
C TRP A 305 3.23 11.47 -2.70
N LYS A 306 3.48 12.27 -3.75
CA LYS A 306 3.66 11.77 -5.13
C LYS A 306 4.89 10.87 -5.22
N LYS A 307 6.04 11.35 -4.71
CA LYS A 307 7.31 10.60 -4.72
C LYS A 307 7.26 9.32 -3.87
N TRP A 308 6.38 9.27 -2.85
CA TRP A 308 6.07 8.04 -2.11
C TRP A 308 5.13 7.12 -2.91
N CYS A 309 4.11 7.66 -3.57
CA CYS A 309 3.18 6.91 -4.42
C CYS A 309 3.89 6.12 -5.52
N ASP A 310 4.83 6.75 -6.23
CA ASP A 310 5.64 6.13 -7.28
C ASP A 310 6.39 4.87 -6.78
N LYS A 311 6.91 4.92 -5.55
CA LYS A 311 7.68 3.83 -4.93
C LYS A 311 6.79 2.78 -4.28
N TYR A 312 5.65 3.18 -3.71
CA TYR A 312 4.76 2.26 -3.00
C TYR A 312 4.09 1.29 -3.96
N PHE A 313 3.60 1.78 -5.10
CA PHE A 313 2.91 0.98 -6.09
C PHE A 313 3.84 0.35 -7.14
N TRP A 314 5.06 -0.03 -6.73
CA TRP A 314 6.09 -0.61 -7.61
C TRP A 314 6.04 -2.15 -7.63
N LEU A 315 6.01 -2.76 -8.82
CA LEU A 315 6.07 -4.21 -9.01
C LEU A 315 7.52 -4.64 -9.23
N THR A 316 8.25 -4.91 -8.14
CA THR A 316 9.70 -5.21 -8.18
C THR A 316 10.08 -6.39 -9.09
N HIS A 317 9.20 -7.38 -9.28
CA HIS A 317 9.44 -8.53 -10.17
C HIS A 317 9.08 -8.27 -11.66
N ARG A 318 8.54 -7.09 -11.97
CA ARG A 318 8.23 -6.63 -13.33
C ARG A 318 9.14 -5.49 -13.78
N GLY A 319 9.48 -4.58 -12.87
CA GLY A 319 10.23 -3.35 -13.19
C GLY A 319 9.34 -2.19 -13.62
N GLU A 320 8.06 -2.22 -13.23
CA GLU A 320 7.05 -1.21 -13.58
C GLU A 320 6.26 -0.79 -12.33
N SER A 321 5.61 0.38 -12.36
CA SER A 321 4.56 0.76 -11.42
C SER A 321 3.20 0.15 -11.81
N ARG A 322 2.29 0.02 -10.84
CA ARG A 322 0.93 -0.51 -11.01
C ARG A 322 0.10 0.35 -11.98
N GLY A 323 0.32 1.66 -11.90
CA GLY A 323 -0.38 2.74 -12.61
C GLY A 323 0.50 3.99 -12.63
N ILE A 324 -0.04 5.11 -13.11
CA ILE A 324 0.72 6.37 -13.33
C ILE A 324 1.02 7.17 -12.05
N GLY A 325 0.65 6.61 -10.88
CA GLY A 325 0.84 7.21 -9.56
C GLY A 325 -0.36 8.05 -9.12
N GLY A 326 -0.07 9.03 -8.27
CA GLY A 326 -1.05 9.86 -7.59
C GLY A 326 -0.43 10.46 -6.33
N VAL A 327 -0.99 10.15 -5.16
CA VAL A 327 -0.44 10.50 -3.84
C VAL A 327 -0.54 9.32 -2.87
N PHE A 328 0.46 9.14 -2.00
CA PHE A 328 0.46 8.16 -0.91
C PHE A 328 1.14 8.73 0.33
N PHE A 329 0.59 8.45 1.51
CA PHE A 329 1.24 8.70 2.80
C PHE A 329 0.83 7.66 3.85
N ASP A 330 1.75 7.38 4.76
CA ASP A 330 1.50 6.67 6.01
C ASP A 330 2.06 7.47 7.19
N ASP A 331 1.70 7.05 8.40
CA ASP A 331 2.28 7.54 9.67
C ASP A 331 2.27 9.08 9.83
N LEU A 332 1.31 9.76 9.16
CA LEU A 332 1.18 11.22 9.12
C LEU A 332 0.73 11.77 10.49
N THR A 333 1.68 12.33 11.23
CA THR A 333 1.49 12.75 12.62
C THR A 333 2.42 13.90 13.03
N LEU A 334 2.41 14.29 14.31
CA LEU A 334 3.32 15.28 14.88
C LEU A 334 4.52 14.57 15.55
N PRO A 335 5.78 15.07 15.43
CA PRO A 335 7.01 14.45 15.95
C PRO A 335 7.09 14.01 17.42
N MET A 336 6.08 14.30 18.24
CA MET A 336 6.01 13.87 19.64
C MET A 336 4.61 13.33 20.04
N TRP A 337 3.68 13.20 19.08
CA TRP A 337 2.22 12.96 19.24
C TRP A 337 1.43 13.90 20.18
N ASN A 338 2.10 14.68 21.03
CA ASN A 338 1.55 15.68 21.96
C ASN A 338 2.31 16.97 21.76
N GLN A 339 1.57 17.98 21.32
CA GLN A 339 1.66 19.33 21.87
C GLN A 339 0.41 20.11 21.47
N ARG A 340 -0.11 20.95 22.37
CA ARG A 340 -1.20 21.90 22.10
C ARG A 340 -0.71 23.12 21.28
N ARG A 341 0.25 22.90 20.39
CA ARG A 341 0.98 23.88 19.59
C ARG A 341 1.26 23.32 18.22
N THR A 342 1.33 24.20 17.23
CA THR A 342 1.71 23.83 15.86
C THR A 342 3.22 23.56 15.78
N THR A 343 3.61 22.59 14.98
CA THR A 343 5.02 22.24 14.71
C THR A 343 5.22 21.93 13.23
N PHE A 344 6.40 22.19 12.69
CA PHE A 344 6.81 21.60 11.42
C PHE A 344 6.84 20.06 11.57
N ILE A 345 6.51 19.34 10.50
CA ILE A 345 6.52 17.87 10.48
C ILE A 345 7.51 17.35 9.43
N PRO A 346 8.22 16.24 9.70
CA PRO A 346 8.94 15.51 8.69
C PRO A 346 7.94 14.85 7.75
N LEU A 347 8.20 14.94 6.45
CA LEU A 347 7.44 14.31 5.39
C LEU A 347 8.31 13.20 4.80
N MET A 348 7.86 11.96 4.94
CA MET A 348 8.49 10.84 4.24
C MET A 348 8.10 10.86 2.76
N ASP A 349 9.07 10.54 1.92
CA ASP A 349 8.89 10.37 0.48
C ASP A 349 8.92 8.89 0.06
N GLY A 350 8.98 7.96 1.01
CA GLY A 350 9.22 6.53 0.76
C GLY A 350 10.69 6.11 0.56
N THR A 351 11.68 6.95 0.89
CA THR A 351 13.07 6.51 1.11
C THR A 351 13.45 6.47 2.58
N ASN A 352 14.28 5.48 2.95
CA ASN A 352 14.87 5.37 4.28
C ASN A 352 16.13 6.27 4.43
N GLN A 353 16.19 7.41 3.74
CA GLN A 353 17.38 8.28 3.72
C GLN A 353 17.25 9.45 4.71
N ALA A 354 17.87 9.30 5.88
CA ALA A 354 17.92 10.33 6.92
C ALA A 354 18.49 11.70 6.48
N ASN A 355 19.16 11.77 5.32
CA ASN A 355 19.80 12.98 4.80
C ASN A 355 18.90 13.83 3.86
N GLN A 356 17.69 13.38 3.53
CA GLN A 356 16.70 14.17 2.76
C GLN A 356 15.30 14.05 3.37
N VAL A 357 15.17 14.48 4.62
CA VAL A 357 13.86 14.74 5.23
C VAL A 357 13.25 15.96 4.52
N LEU A 358 12.23 15.73 3.68
CA LEU A 358 11.32 16.81 3.29
C LEU A 358 10.62 17.30 4.55
N VAL A 359 10.47 18.60 4.73
CA VAL A 359 9.79 19.20 5.89
C VAL A 359 8.59 19.98 5.38
N SER A 360 7.49 20.00 6.13
CA SER A 360 6.33 20.85 5.84
C SER A 360 6.76 22.31 5.72
N SER A 361 6.24 23.05 4.73
CA SER A 361 6.51 24.48 4.57
C SER A 361 5.81 25.34 5.63
N LYS A 362 4.78 24.78 6.29
CA LYS A 362 3.99 25.39 7.36
C LYS A 362 4.09 24.55 8.64
N GLN A 363 3.64 25.12 9.76
CA GLN A 363 3.47 24.37 11.00
C GLN A 363 2.06 23.75 11.08
N HIS A 364 2.00 22.53 11.58
CA HIS A 364 0.78 21.72 11.67
C HIS A 364 0.44 21.33 13.11
N ASN A 365 -0.85 21.15 13.37
CA ASN A 365 -1.43 20.45 14.50
C ASN A 365 -2.34 19.31 14.00
N LYS A 366 -2.86 18.48 14.91
CA LYS A 366 -3.80 17.38 14.57
C LYS A 366 -4.97 17.84 13.68
N GLU A 367 -5.50 19.05 13.94
CA GLU A 367 -6.61 19.61 13.17
C GLU A 367 -6.23 19.89 11.71
N SER A 368 -5.09 20.54 11.46
CA SER A 368 -4.63 20.83 10.09
C SER A 368 -4.32 19.56 9.29
N LEU A 369 -3.89 18.47 9.95
CA LEU A 369 -3.67 17.17 9.30
C LEU A 369 -5.00 16.45 9.03
N PHE A 370 -5.99 16.57 9.92
CA PHE A 370 -7.35 16.09 9.63
C PHE A 370 -7.97 16.85 8.44
N ARG A 371 -7.83 18.18 8.39
CA ARG A 371 -8.27 18.98 7.22
C ARG A 371 -7.55 18.60 5.93
N ALA A 372 -6.28 18.18 5.99
CA ALA A 372 -5.58 17.62 4.83
C ALA A 372 -6.25 16.32 4.36
N VAL A 373 -6.50 15.38 5.28
CA VAL A 373 -7.20 14.11 4.98
C VAL A 373 -8.62 14.34 4.45
N ARG A 374 -9.33 15.38 4.94
CA ARG A 374 -10.62 15.78 4.36
C ARG A 374 -10.47 16.30 2.94
N ALA A 375 -9.61 17.32 2.73
CA ALA A 375 -9.38 17.90 1.40
C ALA A 375 -8.98 16.84 0.35
N MET A 376 -8.07 15.93 0.71
CA MET A 376 -7.66 14.83 -0.16
C MET A 376 -8.78 13.81 -0.43
N GLY A 377 -9.69 13.57 0.53
CA GLY A 377 -10.81 12.67 0.34
C GLY A 377 -11.94 13.26 -0.49
N ASP A 378 -12.28 14.52 -0.26
CA ASP A 378 -13.27 15.28 -1.06
C ASP A 378 -12.81 15.50 -2.50
N ALA A 379 -11.50 15.49 -2.76
CA ALA A 379 -10.89 15.63 -4.08
C ALA A 379 -11.08 14.44 -5.03
N PHE A 380 -11.44 13.25 -4.53
CA PHE A 380 -11.52 12.04 -5.37
C PHE A 380 -12.57 12.12 -6.48
N ILE A 381 -13.79 12.55 -6.18
CA ILE A 381 -14.84 12.67 -7.21
C ILE A 381 -14.44 13.70 -8.29
N PRO A 382 -13.98 14.92 -7.96
CA PRO A 382 -13.44 15.85 -8.95
C PRO A 382 -12.23 15.33 -9.73
N ALA A 383 -11.35 14.51 -9.13
CA ALA A 383 -10.16 13.97 -9.79
C ALA A 383 -10.49 12.80 -10.75
N TYR A 384 -11.42 11.93 -10.37
CA TYR A 384 -11.66 10.64 -11.03
C TYR A 384 -12.93 10.60 -11.90
N LEU A 385 -14.06 11.11 -11.39
CA LEU A 385 -15.36 10.92 -12.06
C LEU A 385 -15.44 11.60 -13.44
N PRO A 386 -14.85 12.80 -13.68
CA PRO A 386 -14.77 13.38 -15.02
C PRO A 386 -14.04 12.50 -16.04
N LEU A 387 -13.07 11.69 -15.62
CA LEU A 387 -12.33 10.78 -16.51
C LEU A 387 -13.22 9.63 -16.97
N VAL A 388 -13.96 9.02 -16.02
CA VAL A 388 -14.96 7.98 -16.31
C VAL A 388 -16.09 8.56 -17.18
N HIS A 389 -16.61 9.74 -16.86
CA HIS A 389 -17.65 10.40 -17.63
C HIS A 389 -17.23 10.66 -19.10
N LYS A 390 -15.99 11.12 -19.29
CA LYS A 390 -15.38 11.36 -20.61
C LYS A 390 -15.20 10.06 -21.40
N HIS A 391 -14.71 8.99 -20.77
CA HIS A 391 -14.23 7.78 -21.44
C HIS A 391 -15.16 6.56 -21.36
N LYS A 392 -16.33 6.64 -20.72
CA LYS A 392 -17.24 5.49 -20.60
C LYS A 392 -17.84 5.05 -21.95
N ASN A 393 -18.06 6.00 -22.86
CA ASN A 393 -18.72 5.79 -24.15
C ASN A 393 -17.74 5.61 -25.32
N ASP A 394 -16.42 5.62 -25.07
CA ASP A 394 -15.42 5.49 -26.12
C ASP A 394 -15.52 4.12 -26.83
N PRO A 395 -15.34 4.06 -28.16
CA PRO A 395 -15.33 2.80 -28.88
C PRO A 395 -14.09 1.97 -28.50
N PHE A 396 -14.31 0.69 -28.21
CA PHE A 396 -13.25 -0.28 -27.95
C PHE A 396 -13.56 -1.62 -28.64
N ASN A 397 -12.52 -2.41 -28.89
CA ASN A 397 -12.60 -3.70 -29.56
C ASN A 397 -12.12 -4.87 -28.64
N ALA A 398 -11.98 -6.06 -29.21
CA ALA A 398 -11.54 -7.25 -28.49
C ALA A 398 -10.08 -7.13 -27.99
N ASP A 399 -9.18 -6.52 -28.76
CA ASP A 399 -7.78 -6.32 -28.39
C ASP A 399 -7.65 -5.34 -27.21
N ASN A 400 -8.50 -4.30 -27.17
CA ASN A 400 -8.54 -3.37 -26.04
C ASN A 400 -9.00 -4.04 -24.73
N LEU A 401 -9.96 -4.98 -24.81
CA LEU A 401 -10.35 -5.81 -23.68
C LEU A 401 -9.25 -6.80 -23.28
N GLU A 402 -8.52 -7.37 -24.24
CA GLU A 402 -7.38 -8.25 -23.98
C GLU A 402 -6.28 -7.51 -23.21
N TRP A 403 -5.93 -6.30 -23.66
CA TRP A 403 -4.96 -5.42 -22.99
C TRP A 403 -5.41 -4.98 -21.59
N GLN A 404 -6.66 -4.53 -21.45
CA GLN A 404 -7.25 -4.21 -20.14
C GLN A 404 -7.11 -5.38 -19.16
N ARG A 405 -7.37 -6.61 -19.61
CA ARG A 405 -7.26 -7.81 -18.77
C ARG A 405 -5.82 -8.14 -18.40
N LEU A 406 -4.85 -7.91 -19.29
CA LEU A 406 -3.41 -8.06 -19.00
C LEU A 406 -2.93 -7.02 -17.96
N ARG A 407 -3.27 -5.74 -18.13
CA ARG A 407 -2.95 -4.68 -17.16
C ARG A 407 -3.67 -4.91 -15.80
N ARG A 408 -4.90 -5.43 -15.82
CA ARG A 408 -5.60 -5.91 -14.61
C ARG A 408 -4.89 -7.12 -13.95
N GLY A 409 -4.21 -7.97 -14.73
CA GLY A 409 -3.31 -9.00 -14.19
C GLY A 409 -2.19 -8.42 -13.33
N ARG A 410 -1.53 -7.34 -13.78
CA ARG A 410 -0.54 -6.58 -12.99
C ARG A 410 -1.15 -5.97 -11.71
N TYR A 411 -2.39 -5.48 -11.78
CA TYR A 411 -3.09 -4.97 -10.61
C TYR A 411 -3.33 -6.07 -9.54
N VAL A 412 -3.72 -7.28 -9.96
CA VAL A 412 -3.83 -8.46 -9.08
C VAL A 412 -2.46 -8.89 -8.53
N GLU A 413 -1.42 -8.92 -9.37
CA GLU A 413 -0.04 -9.23 -8.93
C GLU A 413 0.42 -8.29 -7.81
N PHE A 414 0.16 -6.98 -7.93
CA PHE A 414 0.50 -6.04 -6.87
C PHE A 414 -0.27 -6.31 -5.58
N ASN A 415 -1.60 -6.45 -5.66
CA ASN A 415 -2.43 -6.61 -4.47
C ASN A 415 -2.14 -7.92 -3.70
N LEU A 416 -1.79 -9.00 -4.39
CA LEU A 416 -1.49 -10.30 -3.75
C LEU A 416 -0.04 -10.45 -3.28
N VAL A 417 0.93 -9.79 -3.91
CA VAL A 417 2.37 -9.94 -3.58
C VAL A 417 2.90 -8.82 -2.70
N TYR A 418 2.51 -7.57 -2.98
CA TYR A 418 3.14 -6.37 -2.41
C TYR A 418 2.22 -5.55 -1.50
N ASP A 419 0.90 -5.49 -1.77
CA ASP A 419 0.02 -4.66 -0.93
C ASP A 419 -0.05 -5.19 0.51
N ARG A 420 0.47 -4.36 1.41
CA ARG A 420 0.51 -4.62 2.85
C ARG A 420 -0.89 -4.67 3.46
N GLY A 421 -1.85 -3.90 2.93
CA GLY A 421 -3.22 -3.89 3.41
C GLY A 421 -3.94 -5.22 3.15
N THR A 422 -3.91 -5.67 1.89
CA THR A 422 -4.46 -6.96 1.44
C THR A 422 -3.79 -8.12 2.17
N LYS A 423 -2.45 -8.15 2.20
CA LYS A 423 -1.68 -9.19 2.90
C LYS A 423 -1.97 -9.26 4.40
N PHE A 424 -2.10 -8.11 5.07
CA PHE A 424 -2.50 -8.07 6.48
C PHE A 424 -3.93 -8.59 6.68
N GLY A 425 -4.88 -8.14 5.85
CA GLY A 425 -6.28 -8.55 5.95
C GLY A 425 -6.46 -10.07 5.82
N LEU A 426 -5.80 -10.69 4.84
CA LEU A 426 -5.84 -12.14 4.63
C LEU A 426 -5.22 -12.94 5.79
N MET A 427 -4.24 -12.36 6.49
CA MET A 427 -3.58 -12.99 7.65
C MET A 427 -4.31 -12.71 8.98
N THR A 428 -5.47 -12.04 8.99
CA THR A 428 -6.18 -11.65 10.21
C THR A 428 -7.35 -12.59 10.55
N PRO A 429 -7.31 -13.34 11.67
CA PRO A 429 -8.41 -14.19 12.12
C PRO A 429 -9.73 -13.42 12.27
N GLY A 430 -10.79 -13.94 11.66
CA GLY A 430 -12.11 -13.31 11.65
C GLY A 430 -12.19 -12.04 10.79
N ALA A 431 -11.22 -11.74 9.91
CA ALA A 431 -11.37 -10.67 8.93
C ALA A 431 -12.30 -11.09 7.78
N ARG A 432 -13.05 -10.11 7.23
CA ARG A 432 -13.99 -10.36 6.13
C ARG A 432 -13.25 -10.42 4.79
N ILE A 433 -12.82 -11.62 4.39
CA ILE A 433 -12.05 -11.88 3.16
C ILE A 433 -12.69 -11.23 1.91
N GLU A 434 -14.01 -11.33 1.74
CA GLU A 434 -14.74 -10.66 0.64
C GLU A 434 -14.54 -9.14 0.58
N SER A 435 -14.40 -8.47 1.73
CA SER A 435 -14.17 -7.02 1.79
C SER A 435 -12.71 -6.61 1.56
N ILE A 436 -11.78 -7.59 1.59
CA ILE A 436 -10.36 -7.43 1.27
C ILE A 436 -10.15 -7.70 -0.23
N LEU A 437 -10.69 -8.82 -0.73
CA LEU A 437 -10.63 -9.23 -2.14
C LEU A 437 -11.65 -8.52 -3.05
N MET A 438 -12.51 -7.66 -2.49
CA MET A 438 -13.26 -6.64 -3.22
C MET A 438 -12.36 -5.88 -4.22
N SER A 439 -11.12 -5.62 -3.81
CA SER A 439 -10.10 -4.91 -4.59
C SER A 439 -9.64 -5.62 -5.87
N LEU A 440 -10.00 -6.90 -6.10
CA LEU A 440 -9.63 -7.60 -7.34
C LEU A 440 -10.68 -7.34 -8.44
N PRO A 441 -10.28 -7.14 -9.70
CA PRO A 441 -11.20 -6.96 -10.83
C PRO A 441 -12.05 -8.22 -11.11
N LEU A 442 -13.12 -8.09 -11.91
CA LEU A 442 -13.97 -9.23 -12.28
C LEU A 442 -13.25 -10.20 -13.22
N VAL A 443 -12.43 -9.66 -14.15
CA VAL A 443 -11.63 -10.44 -15.10
C VAL A 443 -10.20 -9.89 -15.18
N ALA A 444 -9.22 -10.78 -15.09
CA ALA A 444 -7.80 -10.54 -15.33
C ALA A 444 -7.22 -11.64 -16.26
N ARG A 445 -6.09 -11.37 -16.89
CA ARG A 445 -5.41 -12.28 -17.84
C ARG A 445 -3.90 -12.26 -17.60
N TRP A 446 -3.27 -13.40 -17.84
CA TRP A 446 -1.82 -13.57 -17.86
C TRP A 446 -1.41 -14.29 -19.13
N GLU A 447 -0.33 -13.83 -19.74
CA GLU A 447 0.29 -14.43 -20.93
C GLU A 447 1.79 -14.61 -20.69
N TYR A 448 2.36 -15.63 -21.33
CA TYR A 448 3.78 -15.93 -21.22
C TYR A 448 4.57 -15.11 -22.23
N MET A 449 5.46 -14.24 -21.73
CA MET A 449 6.37 -13.41 -22.53
C MET A 449 5.68 -12.54 -23.60
N GLU A 450 4.52 -11.96 -23.29
CA GLU A 450 3.87 -10.97 -24.17
C GLU A 450 4.85 -9.80 -24.47
N GLY A 451 4.94 -9.40 -25.75
CA GLY A 451 6.03 -8.55 -26.25
C GLY A 451 6.17 -7.18 -25.55
N THR A 452 5.06 -6.58 -25.14
CA THR A 452 5.04 -5.27 -24.47
C THR A 452 5.43 -5.37 -22.99
N THR A 453 4.81 -6.30 -22.25
CA THR A 453 4.86 -6.38 -20.77
C THR A 453 5.72 -7.51 -20.22
N GLY A 454 6.45 -8.21 -21.09
CA GLY A 454 7.31 -9.34 -20.74
C GLY A 454 8.51 -8.94 -19.89
N THR A 455 8.66 -9.54 -18.71
CA THR A 455 9.83 -9.34 -17.84
C THR A 455 11.12 -9.64 -18.62
N ALA A 456 12.06 -8.67 -18.63
CA ALA A 456 13.32 -8.75 -19.36
C ALA A 456 13.19 -8.95 -20.89
N ARG A 457 12.11 -8.43 -21.50
CA ARG A 457 11.77 -8.52 -22.95
C ARG A 457 12.96 -8.37 -23.90
N GLU A 458 13.80 -7.35 -23.71
CA GLU A 458 15.01 -7.09 -24.53
C GLU A 458 15.94 -8.31 -24.69
N SER A 459 16.01 -9.16 -23.66
CA SER A 459 16.92 -10.31 -23.59
C SER A 459 16.27 -11.66 -23.94
N SER A 460 14.95 -11.71 -24.14
CA SER A 460 14.21 -12.96 -24.26
C SER A 460 13.77 -13.25 -25.68
N THR A 461 14.32 -14.31 -26.29
CA THR A 461 13.91 -14.79 -27.62
C THR A 461 12.40 -15.04 -27.72
N ALA A 462 11.75 -15.46 -26.63
CA ALA A 462 10.30 -15.65 -26.59
C ALA A 462 9.54 -14.32 -26.65
N ALA A 463 10.03 -13.25 -26.02
CA ALA A 463 9.43 -11.92 -26.15
C ALA A 463 9.61 -11.37 -27.57
N HIS A 464 10.79 -11.55 -28.19
CA HIS A 464 11.03 -11.12 -29.57
C HIS A 464 10.12 -11.83 -30.58
N ILE A 465 9.93 -13.15 -30.46
CA ILE A 465 8.98 -13.91 -31.29
C ILE A 465 7.54 -13.42 -31.06
N ASN A 466 7.11 -13.25 -29.80
CA ASN A 466 5.77 -12.79 -29.48
C ASN A 466 5.53 -11.32 -29.91
N ASP A 467 6.55 -10.46 -29.89
CA ASP A 467 6.46 -9.09 -30.40
C ASP A 467 6.34 -9.08 -31.94
N GLU A 468 7.09 -9.95 -32.62
CA GLU A 468 6.93 -10.20 -34.05
C GLU A 468 5.54 -10.75 -34.42
N GLU A 469 4.89 -11.53 -33.58
CA GLU A 469 3.51 -11.99 -33.77
C GLU A 469 2.49 -10.90 -33.41
N ASN A 470 2.72 -10.15 -32.34
CA ASN A 470 1.91 -8.98 -31.95
C ASN A 470 1.90 -7.91 -33.06
N ARG A 471 3.04 -7.63 -33.70
CA ARG A 471 3.16 -6.72 -34.87
C ARG A 471 2.49 -7.24 -36.14
N LYS A 472 2.00 -8.50 -36.15
CA LYS A 472 1.16 -9.09 -37.20
C LYS A 472 -0.32 -9.17 -36.78
N LYS A 473 -0.60 -9.26 -35.47
CA LYS A 473 -1.96 -9.34 -34.88
C LYS A 473 -2.64 -7.97 -34.75
N TYR A 474 -1.94 -6.97 -34.21
CA TYR A 474 -2.51 -5.68 -33.84
C TYR A 474 -2.21 -4.58 -34.88
N SER A 475 -3.06 -3.55 -34.90
CA SER A 475 -2.75 -2.31 -35.62
C SER A 475 -1.52 -1.60 -35.02
N GLU A 476 -0.80 -0.83 -35.83
CA GLU A 476 0.35 -0.05 -35.34
C GLU A 476 -0.04 0.91 -34.20
N ASP A 477 -1.24 1.48 -34.24
CA ASP A 477 -1.65 2.51 -33.28
C ASP A 477 -2.03 1.90 -31.92
N GLU A 478 -2.59 0.69 -31.92
CA GLU A 478 -2.74 -0.12 -30.70
C GLU A 478 -1.37 -0.44 -30.08
N ILE A 479 -0.38 -0.81 -30.90
CA ILE A 479 0.98 -1.12 -30.42
C ILE A 479 1.66 0.12 -29.84
N LYS A 480 1.63 1.26 -30.56
CA LYS A 480 2.12 2.56 -30.07
C LYS A 480 1.45 2.95 -28.75
N ALA A 481 0.14 2.70 -28.61
CA ALA A 481 -0.61 3.02 -27.39
C ALA A 481 -0.23 2.12 -26.20
N ARG A 482 0.05 0.83 -26.43
CA ARG A 482 0.59 -0.12 -25.42
C ARG A 482 2.02 0.23 -25.01
N GLU A 483 2.90 0.52 -25.99
CA GLU A 483 4.27 0.96 -25.75
C GLU A 483 4.30 2.28 -24.94
N ALA A 484 3.43 3.24 -25.27
CA ALA A 484 3.36 4.54 -24.60
C ALA A 484 2.85 4.48 -23.15
N ILE A 485 1.93 3.58 -22.80
CA ILE A 485 1.57 3.36 -21.39
C ILE A 485 2.65 2.57 -20.66
N GLN A 486 3.27 1.55 -21.29
CA GLN A 486 4.28 0.74 -20.62
C GLN A 486 5.52 1.57 -20.25
N ASP A 487 5.99 2.47 -21.12
CA ASP A 487 7.12 3.37 -20.82
C ASP A 487 6.88 4.25 -19.59
N VAL A 488 5.68 4.82 -19.39
CA VAL A 488 5.43 5.67 -18.20
C VAL A 488 5.25 4.89 -16.90
N LEU A 489 5.11 3.55 -16.99
CA LEU A 489 5.08 2.65 -15.85
C LEU A 489 6.47 2.12 -15.51
N GLU A 490 7.28 1.81 -16.52
CA GLU A 490 8.72 1.49 -16.38
C GLU A 490 9.52 2.74 -15.93
N HIS A 491 9.11 3.94 -16.36
CA HIS A 491 9.76 5.22 -16.09
C HIS A 491 8.77 6.27 -15.51
N PRO A 492 8.41 6.21 -14.21
CA PRO A 492 7.46 7.14 -13.58
C PRO A 492 7.80 8.62 -13.78
N ARG A 493 6.87 9.38 -14.36
CA ARG A 493 7.07 10.77 -14.78
C ARG A 493 6.48 11.80 -13.79
N ALA A 494 6.87 13.07 -13.93
CA ALA A 494 6.11 14.19 -13.39
C ALA A 494 4.99 14.56 -14.37
N TRP A 495 3.78 14.78 -13.85
CA TRP A 495 2.60 15.13 -14.66
C TRP A 495 2.25 16.63 -14.61
N ILE A 496 2.74 17.34 -13.58
CA ILE A 496 2.55 18.76 -13.28
C ILE A 496 3.76 19.29 -12.51
#